data_AF-A0A1V5DJR9-F1
#
_entry.id   AF-A0A1V5DJR9-F1
#
_cell.length_a   1.000
_cell.length_b   1.000
_cell.length_c   1.000
_cell.angle_alpha   90.00
_cell.angle_beta   90.00
_cell.angle_gamma   90.00
#
_symmetry.space_group_name_H-M   'P 1'
#
loop_
_entity.id
_entity.type
_entity.pdbx_description
1 polymer ?
#
loop_
_entity_poly.entity_id
_entity_poly.type
_entity_poly.pdbx_seq_one_letter_code
_entity_poly.pdbx_strand_id
1 'polypeptide(L)'
;MASSSTKISFDWEHMRWNGITVEQVKLWEKLYPGVNVVKVLTADMIQWLDKKEGKAITRKKDWKKTICNWLRKEQMKSVGII
;
A
#
# COMPACT_ATOMS: atom_id res chain seq x y z
N MET A 1 8.34 -18.22 -17.59
CA MET A 1 8.12 -16.77 -17.34
C MET A 1 8.83 -16.41 -16.05
N ALA A 2 9.92 -15.63 -16.14
CA ALA A 2 10.59 -15.13 -14.93
C ALA A 2 9.62 -14.16 -14.23
N SER A 3 9.09 -14.56 -13.08
CA SER A 3 8.34 -13.66 -12.22
C SER A 3 9.34 -12.66 -11.64
N SER A 4 9.56 -11.56 -12.36
CA SER A 4 10.29 -10.40 -11.84
C SER A 4 9.48 -9.86 -10.67
N SER A 5 9.76 -10.38 -9.48
CA SER A 5 9.16 -9.91 -8.23
C SER A 5 9.73 -8.52 -7.97
N THR A 6 9.11 -7.50 -8.54
CA THR A 6 9.51 -6.11 -8.35
C THR A 6 9.37 -5.80 -6.87
N LYS A 7 10.49 -5.54 -6.20
CA LYS A 7 10.51 -5.22 -4.78
C LYS A 7 9.86 -3.86 -4.58
N ILE A 8 8.72 -3.83 -3.88
CA ILE A 8 8.05 -2.58 -3.52
C ILE A 8 8.91 -1.86 -2.48
N SER A 9 9.20 -0.58 -2.74
CA SER A 9 9.87 0.33 -1.81
C SER A 9 9.16 1.68 -1.78
N PHE A 10 9.42 2.44 -0.70
CA PHE A 10 8.93 3.81 -0.56
C PHE A 10 10.10 4.78 -0.73
N ASP A 11 9.91 5.74 -1.63
CA ASP A 11 10.82 6.86 -1.91
C ASP A 11 10.48 8.00 -0.96
N TRP A 12 11.32 8.20 0.06
CA TRP A 12 11.12 9.21 1.08
C TRP A 12 11.39 10.63 0.59
N GLU A 13 12.24 10.78 -0.43
CA GLU A 13 12.56 12.10 -1.00
C GLU A 13 11.40 12.64 -1.83
N HIS A 14 10.76 11.77 -2.62
CA HIS A 14 9.65 12.14 -3.51
C HIS A 14 8.28 11.75 -2.98
N MET A 15 8.21 11.20 -1.76
CA MET A 15 6.99 10.73 -1.11
C MET A 15 6.13 9.83 -2.02
N ARG A 16 6.73 8.81 -2.63
CA ARG A 16 6.03 7.93 -3.61
C ARG A 16 6.42 6.47 -3.51
N TRP A 17 5.59 5.61 -4.07
CA TRP A 17 5.87 4.17 -4.17
C TRP A 17 6.66 3.84 -5.42
N ASN A 18 7.68 3.00 -5.26
CA ASN A 18 8.42 2.39 -6.35
C ASN A 18 8.13 0.89 -6.41
N GLY A 19 8.11 0.35 -7.63
CA GLY A 19 7.93 -1.09 -7.86
C GLY A 19 6.49 -1.60 -7.76
N ILE A 20 5.50 -0.72 -7.64
CA ILE A 20 4.08 -1.06 -7.77
C ILE A 20 3.70 -0.96 -9.25
N THR A 21 3.21 -2.06 -9.83
CA THR A 21 2.75 -2.08 -11.23
C THR A 21 1.26 -1.78 -11.34
N VAL A 22 0.82 -1.30 -12.50
CA VAL A 22 -0.61 -1.06 -12.79
C VAL A 22 -1.43 -2.35 -12.62
N GLU A 23 -0.88 -3.50 -12.99
CA GLU A 23 -1.53 -4.81 -12.82
C GLU A 23 -1.75 -5.15 -11.34
N GLN A 24 -0.80 -4.81 -10.47
CA GLN A 24 -0.95 -5.00 -9.03
C GLN A 24 -2.05 -4.11 -8.45
N VAL A 25 -2.12 -2.85 -8.90
CA VAL A 25 -3.18 -1.93 -8.47
C VAL A 25 -4.55 -2.48 -8.89
N LYS A 26 -4.71 -2.87 -10.16
CA LYS A 26 -5.95 -3.49 -10.68
C LYS A 26 -6.33 -4.76 -9.91
N LEU A 27 -5.35 -5.60 -9.56
CA LEU A 27 -5.58 -6.79 -8.76
C LEU A 27 -6.10 -6.43 -7.37
N TRP A 28 -5.50 -5.44 -6.71
CA TRP A 28 -5.96 -4.97 -5.41
C TRP A 28 -7.35 -4.33 -5.47
N GLU A 29 -7.67 -3.55 -6.49
CA GLU A 29 -9.01 -2.98 -6.67
C GLU A 29 -10.07 -4.09 -6.81
N LYS A 30 -9.74 -5.19 -7.51
CA LYS A 30 -10.62 -6.35 -7.61
C LYS A 30 -10.76 -7.11 -6.29
N LEU A 31 -9.69 -7.23 -5.50
CA LEU A 31 -9.69 -7.93 -4.21
C LEU A 31 -10.34 -7.13 -3.07
N TYR A 32 -10.30 -5.80 -3.17
CA TYR A 32 -10.80 -4.86 -2.16
C TYR A 32 -11.77 -3.85 -2.80
N PRO A 33 -12.94 -4.30 -3.29
CA PRO A 33 -13.84 -3.48 -4.10
C PRO A 33 -14.49 -2.30 -3.33
N GLY A 34 -14.48 -2.34 -2.00
CA GLY A 34 -14.94 -1.24 -1.13
C GLY A 34 -13.86 -0.23 -0.78
N VAL A 35 -12.65 -0.36 -1.35
CA VAL A 35 -11.50 0.50 -1.02
C VAL A 35 -11.02 1.22 -2.27
N ASN A 36 -10.85 2.54 -2.16
CA ASN A 36 -10.15 3.31 -3.18
C ASN A 36 -8.63 3.07 -3.04
N VAL A 37 -8.13 2.03 -3.70
CA VAL A 37 -6.71 1.60 -3.64
C VAL A 37 -5.77 2.71 -4.06
N VAL A 38 -6.11 3.46 -5.12
CA VAL A 38 -5.29 4.58 -5.61
C VAL A 38 -5.14 5.64 -4.52
N LYS A 39 -6.24 6.09 -3.90
CA LYS A 39 -6.20 7.06 -2.81
C LYS A 39 -5.36 6.57 -1.63
N VAL A 40 -5.47 5.29 -1.27
CA VAL A 40 -4.69 4.70 -0.18
C VAL A 40 -3.19 4.80 -0.48
N LEU A 41 -2.77 4.49 -1.71
CA LEU A 41 -1.36 4.51 -2.11
C LEU A 41 -0.82 5.93 -2.29
N THR A 42 -1.59 6.85 -2.86
CA THR A 42 -1.14 8.20 -3.24
C THR A 42 -1.38 9.27 -2.18
N ALA A 43 -2.18 8.99 -1.15
CA ALA A 43 -2.46 9.95 -0.09
C ALA A 43 -2.41 9.31 1.30
N ASP A 44 -3.30 8.36 1.60
CA ASP A 44 -3.54 7.95 3.00
C ASP A 44 -2.31 7.29 3.63
N MET A 45 -1.64 6.39 2.90
CA MET A 45 -0.41 5.76 3.38
C MET A 45 0.76 6.74 3.43
N ILE A 46 0.89 7.65 2.45
CA ILE A 46 1.97 8.66 2.43
C ILE A 46 1.85 9.56 3.66
N GLN A 47 0.66 10.08 3.95
CA GLN A 47 0.41 10.89 5.15
C GLN A 47 0.73 10.15 6.45
N TRP A 48 0.46 8.84 6.49
CA TRP A 48 0.77 8.02 7.66
C TRP A 48 2.27 7.72 7.79
N LEU A 49 2.98 7.56 6.67
CA LEU A 49 4.42 7.38 6.64
C LEU A 49 5.16 8.64 7.06
N ASP A 50 4.74 9.78 6.55
CA ASP A 50 5.24 11.11 6.92
C ASP A 50 5.16 11.33 8.44
N LYS A 51 4.00 11.08 9.05
CA LYS A 51 3.80 11.13 10.52
C LYS A 51 4.63 10.11 11.32
N LYS A 52 5.22 9.13 10.65
CA LYS A 52 6.00 8.04 11.28
C LYS A 52 7.46 8.05 10.82
N GLU A 53 7.91 9.10 10.15
CA GLU A 53 9.30 9.25 9.74
C GLU A 53 10.25 8.99 10.93
N GLY A 54 11.35 8.28 10.67
CA GLY A 54 12.32 7.86 11.69
C GLY A 54 11.93 6.63 12.55
N LYS A 55 10.69 6.11 12.48
CA LYS A 55 10.28 4.93 13.27
C LYS A 55 10.64 3.60 12.61
N ALA A 56 10.83 2.53 13.39
CA ALA A 56 11.16 1.19 12.87
C ALA A 56 10.20 0.66 11.78
N ILE A 57 8.95 1.12 11.77
CA ILE A 57 7.95 0.76 10.76
C ILE A 57 8.29 1.26 9.35
N THR A 58 9.08 2.33 9.23
CA THR A 58 9.58 2.87 7.96
C THR A 58 10.74 2.04 7.40
N ARG A 59 11.37 1.22 8.26
CA ARG A 59 12.43 0.26 7.90
C ARG A 59 11.87 -1.10 7.48
N LYS A 60 10.55 -1.23 7.35
CA LYS A 60 9.92 -2.50 6.95
C LYS A 60 10.42 -2.94 5.59
N LYS A 61 10.76 -4.23 5.50
CA LYS A 61 11.28 -4.86 4.28
C LYS A 61 10.17 -5.41 3.37
N ASP A 62 8.95 -5.55 3.89
CA ASP A 62 7.80 -6.10 3.17
C ASP A 62 6.63 -5.10 3.12
N TRP A 63 6.74 -4.19 2.14
CA TRP A 63 5.71 -3.20 1.87
C TRP A 63 4.46 -3.82 1.25
N LYS A 64 4.60 -4.89 0.46
CA LYS A 64 3.46 -5.60 -0.14
C LYS A 64 2.50 -6.09 0.95
N LYS A 65 3.01 -6.80 1.96
CA LYS A 65 2.20 -7.28 3.09
C LYS A 65 1.57 -6.13 3.88
N THR A 66 2.30 -5.02 4.03
CA THR A 66 1.80 -3.84 4.74
C THR A 66 0.63 -3.19 4.00
N ILE A 67 0.74 -3.00 2.68
CA ILE A 67 -0.32 -2.47 1.82
C ILE A 67 -1.54 -3.39 1.85
N CYS A 68 -1.38 -4.70 1.61
CA CYS A 68 -2.51 -5.63 1.63
C CYS A 68 -3.24 -5.66 2.99
N ASN A 69 -2.51 -5.57 4.10
CA ASN A 69 -3.12 -5.50 5.43
C ASN A 69 -3.86 -4.19 5.66
N TRP A 70 -3.37 -3.08 5.10
CA TRP A 70 -4.06 -1.80 5.13
C TRP A 70 -5.38 -1.88 4.37
N LEU A 71 -5.32 -2.32 3.10
CA LEU A 71 -6.49 -2.45 2.23
C LEU A 71 -7.55 -3.36 2.86
N ARG A 72 -7.15 -4.48 3.47
CA ARG A 72 -8.07 -5.35 4.21
C ARG A 72 -8.78 -4.61 5.34
N LYS A 73 -8.08 -3.80 6.14
CA LYS A 73 -8.69 -3.04 7.23
C LYS A 73 -9.66 -1.99 6.72
N GLU A 74 -9.30 -1.27 5.66
CA GLU A 74 -10.19 -0.29 5.03
C GLU A 74 -11.45 -0.94 4.45
N GLN A 75 -11.31 -2.12 3.81
CA GLN A 75 -12.44 -2.90 3.32
C GLN A 75 -13.38 -3.28 4.47
N MET A 76 -12.84 -3.77 5.59
CA MET A 76 -13.65 -4.19 6.74
C MET A 76 -14.41 -3.02 7.36
N LYS A 77 -13.81 -1.83 7.42
CA LYS A 77 -14.50 -0.59 7.84
C LYS A 77 -15.61 -0.20 6.86
N SER A 78 -15.33 -0.27 5.55
CA SER A 78 -16.32 0.08 4.52
C SER A 78 -17.53 -0.86 4.52
N VAL A 79 -17.37 -2.12 4.93
CA VAL A 79 -18.46 -3.11 5.02
C VAL A 79 -19.15 -3.08 6.40
N GLY A 80 -18.68 -2.26 7.34
CA GLY A 80 -19.26 -2.18 8.70
C GLY A 80 -18.99 -3.41 9.56
N ILE A 81 -17.90 -4.14 9.29
CA ILE A 81 -17.50 -5.34 10.06
C ILE A 81 -16.68 -4.94 11.31
N ILE A 82 -16.42 -3.64 11.52
CA ILE A 82 -15.71 -3.09 12.68
C ILE A 82 -16.34 -1.76 13.10
#